data_AF-A0A0M9YKC2-F1
#
_entry.id   AF-A0A0M9YKC2-F1
#
_cell.length_a   1.000
_cell.length_b   1.000
_cell.length_c   1.000
_cell.angle_alpha   90.00
_cell.angle_beta   90.00
_cell.angle_gamma   90.00
#
_symmetry.space_group_name_H-M   'P 1'
#
loop_
_entity.id
_entity.type
_entity.pdbx_description
1 polymer ?
#
loop_
_entity_poly.entity_id
_entity_poly.type
_entity_poly.pdbx_seq_one_letter_code
_entity_poly.pdbx_strand_id
1 'polypeptide(L)'
;MFRDAATARTDGVIIDVFPDQEGDGAFAVWARFDGADSFLLDRRLGDERQLFAVVHGERGWEPAVPARPGSWSDADFEDVLLATVVEWIDALVPADAARLYWEATVPGGTQDHHPLGPSR
;
A
#
# COMPACT_ATOMS: atom_id res chain seq x y z
N MET A 1 -10.70 9.49 9.81
CA MET A 1 -11.08 8.09 10.17
C MET A 1 -9.91 7.11 10.12
N PHE A 2 -9.08 7.00 9.08
CA PHE A 2 -7.75 6.35 9.23
C PHE A 2 -6.69 7.34 9.79
N ARG A 3 -6.73 8.61 9.34
CA ARG A 3 -5.80 9.70 9.73
C ARG A 3 -5.77 10.04 11.22
N ASP A 4 -6.86 9.83 11.96
CA ASP A 4 -6.98 10.19 13.38
C ASP A 4 -6.60 9.05 14.33
N ALA A 5 -6.26 7.87 13.79
CA ALA A 5 -5.99 6.69 14.58
C ALA A 5 -4.54 6.59 15.07
N ALA A 6 -3.61 7.31 14.42
CA ALA A 6 -2.20 7.35 14.84
C ALA A 6 -2.09 7.93 16.25
N THR A 7 -1.50 7.17 17.17
CA THR A 7 -1.24 7.62 18.54
C THR A 7 0.17 8.23 18.61
N ALA A 8 0.50 8.87 19.72
CA ALA A 8 1.87 9.34 19.97
C ALA A 8 2.92 8.21 20.07
N ARG A 9 2.50 6.94 20.02
CA ARG A 9 3.36 5.73 20.08
C ARG A 9 3.30 4.90 18.81
N THR A 10 2.70 5.45 17.75
CA THR A 10 2.85 4.94 16.39
C THR A 10 4.15 5.50 15.85
N ASP A 11 5.03 4.62 15.37
CA ASP A 11 6.33 5.00 14.84
C ASP A 11 6.28 5.16 13.31
N GLY A 12 5.42 4.38 12.63
CA GLY A 12 5.25 4.45 11.18
C GLY A 12 3.95 3.83 10.65
N VAL A 13 3.74 3.99 9.34
CA VAL A 13 2.67 3.34 8.56
C VAL A 13 3.31 2.59 7.40
N ILE A 14 3.03 1.30 7.31
CA ILE A 14 3.48 0.43 6.23
C ILE A 14 2.30 0.16 5.30
N ILE A 15 2.51 0.34 4.01
CA ILE A 15 1.56 0.08 2.94
C ILE A 15 1.90 -1.28 2.32
N ASP A 16 1.09 -2.28 2.62
CA ASP A 16 1.25 -3.63 2.12
C ASP A 16 0.38 -3.81 0.85
N VAL A 17 1.00 -4.21 -0.26
CA VAL A 17 0.31 -4.49 -1.55
C VAL A 17 0.17 -6.00 -1.72
N PHE A 18 -1.04 -6.52 -1.57
CA PHE A 18 -1.32 -7.96 -1.66
C PHE A 18 -1.91 -8.32 -3.02
N PRO A 19 -1.13 -8.91 -3.95
CA PRO A 19 -1.68 -9.48 -5.16
C PRO A 19 -2.61 -10.66 -4.83
N ASP A 20 -3.72 -10.73 -5.56
CA ASP A 20 -4.63 -11.86 -5.51
C ASP A 20 -3.92 -13.13 -5.99
N GLN A 21 -4.07 -14.18 -5.20
CA GLN A 21 -3.41 -15.47 -5.40
C GLN A 21 -4.04 -16.25 -6.56
N GLU A 22 -5.20 -15.84 -7.07
CA GLU A 22 -5.87 -16.49 -8.20
C GLU A 22 -5.32 -16.07 -9.58
N GLY A 23 -4.43 -15.06 -9.63
CA GLY A 23 -3.71 -14.71 -10.87
C GLY A 23 -4.51 -13.90 -11.89
N ASP A 24 -5.74 -13.49 -11.56
CA ASP A 24 -6.54 -12.57 -12.37
C ASP A 24 -5.98 -11.13 -12.39
N GLY A 25 -4.96 -10.85 -11.55
CA GLY A 25 -4.24 -9.57 -11.49
C GLY A 25 -4.85 -8.55 -10.53
N ALA A 26 -5.93 -8.90 -9.84
CA ALA A 26 -6.50 -8.09 -8.76
C ALA A 26 -5.50 -8.00 -7.60
N PHE A 27 -5.56 -6.91 -6.83
CA PHE A 27 -4.75 -6.78 -5.62
C PHE A 27 -5.40 -5.81 -4.64
N ALA A 28 -5.06 -5.95 -3.36
CA ALA A 28 -5.52 -5.05 -2.32
C ALA A 28 -4.35 -4.29 -1.71
N VAL A 29 -4.54 -3.00 -1.48
CA VAL A 29 -3.58 -2.13 -0.80
C VAL A 29 -4.07 -1.92 0.62
N TRP A 30 -3.26 -2.30 1.59
CA TRP A 30 -3.56 -2.24 3.00
C TRP A 30 -2.59 -1.34 3.72
N ALA A 31 -3.06 -0.67 4.77
CA ALA A 31 -2.22 0.05 5.68
C ALA A 31 -2.07 -0.70 7.01
N ARG A 32 -0.85 -0.72 7.53
CA ARG A 32 -0.51 -1.35 8.80
C ARG A 32 0.29 -0.38 9.63
N PHE A 33 0.02 -0.33 10.93
CA PHE A 33 0.79 0.52 11.83
C PHE A 33 2.05 -0.21 12.30
N ASP A 34 3.12 0.55 12.49
CA ASP A 34 4.29 0.10 13.21
C ASP A 34 4.45 0.86 14.54
N GLY A 35 5.10 0.21 15.50
CA GLY A 35 5.33 0.73 16.84
C GLY A 35 4.51 0.04 17.94
N ALA A 36 4.60 0.58 19.16
CA ALA A 36 4.12 -0.10 20.37
C ALA A 36 2.61 -0.35 20.41
N ASP A 37 1.82 0.48 19.73
CA ASP A 37 0.35 0.37 19.69
C ASP A 37 -0.17 -0.34 18.42
N SER A 38 0.72 -0.76 17.51
CA SER A 38 0.39 -1.33 16.19
C SER A 38 -0.69 -2.40 16.24
N PHE A 39 -0.50 -3.43 17.07
CA PHE A 39 -1.43 -4.54 17.20
C PHE A 39 -2.85 -4.11 17.61
N LEU A 40 -2.95 -3.15 18.55
CA LEU A 40 -4.25 -2.66 19.01
C LEU A 40 -4.94 -1.82 17.94
N LEU A 41 -4.19 -0.99 17.22
CA LEU A 41 -4.69 -0.17 16.12
C LEU A 41 -5.14 -1.02 14.94
N ASP A 42 -4.33 -2.00 14.55
CA ASP A 42 -4.64 -2.94 13.47
C ASP A 42 -5.92 -3.72 13.76
N ARG A 43 -6.05 -4.23 14.99
CA ARG A 43 -7.25 -4.95 15.42
C ARG A 43 -8.48 -4.06 15.49
N ARG A 44 -8.32 -2.81 15.94
CA ARG A 44 -9.43 -1.86 16.10
C ARG A 44 -9.99 -1.44 14.75
N LEU A 45 -9.12 -1.16 13.78
CA LEU A 45 -9.52 -0.67 12.47
C LEU A 45 -9.94 -1.82 11.53
N GLY A 46 -9.41 -3.03 11.73
CA GLY A 46 -9.83 -4.21 10.97
C GLY A 46 -9.72 -3.97 9.47
N ASP A 47 -10.85 -4.09 8.76
CA ASP A 47 -10.97 -3.92 7.31
C ASP A 47 -10.94 -2.45 6.86
N GLU A 48 -11.14 -1.47 7.76
CA GLU A 48 -11.00 -0.04 7.45
C GLU A 48 -9.55 0.34 7.07
N ARG A 49 -8.62 -0.59 7.24
CA ARG A 49 -7.21 -0.47 6.82
C ARG A 49 -7.00 -0.75 5.34
N GLN A 50 -7.97 -1.32 4.65
CA GLN A 50 -7.90 -1.46 3.20
C GLN A 50 -8.09 -0.09 2.55
N LEU A 51 -7.02 0.41 1.91
CA LEU A 51 -7.02 1.71 1.26
C LEU A 51 -7.61 1.60 -0.15
N PHE A 52 -7.21 0.57 -0.89
CA PHE A 52 -7.66 0.31 -2.25
C PHE A 52 -7.93 -1.18 -2.47
N ALA A 53 -8.96 -1.46 -3.26
CA ALA A 53 -9.18 -2.76 -3.89
C ALA A 53 -9.06 -2.53 -5.39
N VAL A 54 -8.06 -3.14 -6.03
CA VAL A 54 -7.88 -3.07 -7.47
C VAL A 54 -8.56 -4.28 -8.09
N VAL A 55 -9.61 -4.02 -8.85
CA VAL A 55 -10.46 -5.04 -9.47
C VAL A 55 -10.54 -4.83 -10.98
N HIS A 56 -10.63 -5.92 -11.73
CA HIS A 56 -10.84 -5.85 -13.17
C HIS A 56 -12.35 -5.92 -13.46
N GLY A 57 -12.94 -4.77 -13.79
CA GLY A 57 -14.34 -4.66 -14.19
C GLY A 57 -14.51 -4.69 -15.72
N GLU A 58 -15.74 -4.54 -16.18
CA GLU A 58 -16.08 -4.53 -17.62
C GLU A 58 -15.38 -3.40 -18.41
N ARG A 59 -14.93 -2.34 -17.73
CA ARG A 59 -14.26 -1.16 -18.31
C ARG A 59 -12.74 -1.21 -18.16
N GLY A 60 -12.20 -2.30 -17.64
CA GLY A 60 -10.80 -2.43 -17.26
C GLY A 60 -10.60 -2.31 -15.75
N TRP A 61 -9.37 -1.98 -15.36
CA TRP A 61 -8.97 -1.88 -13.96
C TRP A 61 -9.55 -0.67 -13.25
N GLU A 62 -10.10 -0.88 -12.05
CA GLU A 62 -10.53 0.16 -11.13
C GLU A 62 -9.91 -0.09 -9.74
N PRO A 63 -9.04 0.80 -9.24
CA PRO A 63 -8.41 1.93 -9.92
C PRO A 63 -7.53 1.50 -11.11
N ALA A 64 -7.28 2.43 -12.02
CA ALA A 64 -6.54 2.15 -13.25
C ALA A 64 -5.07 1.82 -12.97
N VAL A 65 -4.63 0.62 -13.37
CA VAL A 65 -3.22 0.19 -13.29
C VAL A 65 -2.61 0.00 -14.68
N PRO A 66 -1.27 0.09 -14.80
CA PRO A 66 -0.59 -0.20 -16.06
C PRO A 66 -0.93 -1.59 -16.59
N ALA A 67 -1.17 -1.68 -17.89
CA ALA A 67 -1.37 -2.98 -18.54
C ALA A 67 -0.08 -3.80 -18.48
N ARG A 68 -0.18 -5.08 -18.10
CA ARG A 68 0.94 -6.02 -18.08
C ARG A 68 1.27 -6.49 -19.51
N PRO A 69 2.42 -6.12 -20.10
CA PRO A 69 2.89 -6.72 -21.34
C PRO A 69 3.22 -8.19 -21.12
N GLY A 70 2.94 -9.04 -22.12
CA GLY A 70 3.23 -10.49 -22.03
C GLY A 70 4.71 -10.85 -21.89
N SER A 71 5.62 -9.88 -22.04
CA SER A 71 7.07 -10.05 -21.85
C SER A 71 7.55 -9.82 -20.42
N TRP A 72 6.69 -9.36 -19.50
CA TRP A 72 7.07 -9.10 -18.11
C TRP A 72 7.01 -10.36 -17.25
N SER A 73 8.06 -10.55 -16.45
CA SER A 73 8.01 -11.50 -15.33
C SER A 73 7.03 -11.04 -14.25
N ASP A 74 6.72 -11.91 -13.29
CA ASP A 74 5.89 -11.53 -12.14
C ASP A 74 6.59 -10.44 -11.30
N ALA A 75 7.91 -10.53 -11.12
CA ALA A 75 8.70 -9.52 -10.41
C ALA A 75 8.67 -8.15 -11.11
N ASP A 76 8.83 -8.09 -12.44
CA ASP A 76 8.74 -6.82 -13.19
C ASP A 76 7.35 -6.18 -13.02
N PHE A 77 6.30 -7.01 -12.97
CA PHE A 77 4.94 -6.53 -12.79
C PHE A 77 4.71 -6.05 -11.35
N GLU A 78 5.19 -6.78 -10.34
CA GLU A 78 5.14 -6.39 -8.93
C GLU A 78 5.84 -5.04 -8.70
N ASP A 79 7.03 -4.82 -9.28
CA ASP A 79 7.77 -3.55 -9.17
C ASP A 79 6.96 -2.37 -9.74
N VAL A 80 6.31 -2.57 -10.89
CA VAL A 80 5.48 -1.53 -11.52
C VAL A 80 4.19 -1.28 -10.74
N LEU A 81 3.57 -2.32 -10.19
CA LEU A 81 2.42 -2.18 -9.31
C LEU A 81 2.78 -1.40 -8.04
N LEU A 82 3.91 -1.75 -7.42
CA LEU A 82 4.42 -1.07 -6.24
C LEU A 82 4.69 0.41 -6.53
N ALA A 83 5.35 0.73 -7.64
CA ALA A 83 5.59 2.11 -8.07
C ALA A 83 4.28 2.88 -8.30
N THR A 84 3.27 2.24 -8.89
CA THR A 84 1.95 2.84 -9.12
C THR A 84 1.24 3.13 -7.78
N VAL A 85 1.29 2.20 -6.83
CA VAL A 85 0.71 2.40 -5.49
C VAL A 85 1.45 3.49 -4.73
N VAL A 86 2.78 3.53 -4.82
CA VAL A 86 3.61 4.60 -4.23
C VAL A 86 3.12 5.97 -4.71
N GLU A 87 2.89 6.14 -6.02
CA GLU A 87 2.37 7.40 -6.58
C GLU A 87 0.98 7.77 -6.02
N TRP A 88 0.09 6.78 -5.87
CA TRP A 88 -1.23 7.02 -5.29
C TRP A 88 -1.16 7.44 -3.82
N ILE A 89 -0.33 6.76 -3.03
CA ILE A 89 -0.20 7.04 -1.61
C ILE A 89 0.53 8.35 -1.36
N ASP A 90 1.59 8.65 -2.12
CA ASP A 90 2.33 9.91 -2.02
C ASP A 90 1.41 11.12 -2.16
N ALA A 91 0.43 11.07 -3.08
CA ALA A 91 -0.56 12.12 -3.24
C ALA A 91 -1.52 12.28 -2.04
N LEU A 92 -1.64 11.25 -1.20
CA LEU A 92 -2.54 11.20 -0.05
C LEU A 92 -1.84 11.45 1.30
N VAL A 93 -0.52 11.31 1.37
CA VAL A 93 0.29 11.57 2.57
C VAL A 93 0.30 13.07 2.86
N PRO A 94 -0.28 13.52 3.98
CA PRO A 94 -0.26 14.94 4.35
C PRO A 94 1.15 15.47 4.57
N ALA A 95 1.40 16.74 4.23
CA ALA A 95 2.71 17.37 4.44
C ALA A 95 3.14 17.41 5.92
N ASP A 96 2.18 17.38 6.85
CA ASP A 96 2.39 17.35 8.31
C ASP A 96 2.53 15.92 8.88
N ALA A 97 2.50 14.89 8.03
CA ALA A 97 2.72 13.49 8.42
C ALA A 97 4.16 13.17 8.82
N ALA A 98 5.05 14.17 8.89
CA ALA A 98 6.47 14.07 9.21
C ALA A 98 6.83 13.44 10.57
N ARG A 99 5.83 13.08 11.39
CA ARG A 99 6.02 12.37 12.66
C ARG A 99 6.10 10.86 12.50
N LEU A 100 5.64 10.33 11.37
CA LEU A 100 5.63 8.90 11.06
C LEU A 100 6.52 8.65 9.85
N TYR A 101 7.28 7.57 9.87
CA TYR A 101 7.86 7.06 8.63
C TYR A 101 6.77 6.32 7.84
N TRP A 102 6.86 6.38 6.50
CA TRP A 102 5.91 5.72 5.60
C TRP A 102 6.67 4.89 4.59
N GLU A 103 6.25 3.64 4.42
CA GLU A 103 6.90 2.70 3.50
C GLU A 103 5.87 1.89 2.73
N ALA A 104 6.16 1.54 1.48
CA ALA A 104 5.39 0.55 0.71
C ALA A 104 6.17 -0.75 0.52
N THR A 105 5.47 -1.89 0.52
CA THR A 105 6.05 -3.23 0.35
C THR A 105 5.10 -4.21 -0.36
N VAL A 106 5.67 -5.24 -0.97
CA VAL A 106 4.98 -6.39 -1.58
C VAL A 106 5.37 -7.70 -0.85
N PRO A 107 4.43 -8.62 -0.56
CA PRO A 107 4.74 -9.91 0.00
C PRO A 107 5.32 -10.84 -1.07
N GLY A 108 6.65 -10.95 -1.12
CA GLY A 108 7.33 -11.90 -2.01
C GLY A 108 8.71 -11.47 -2.49
N GLY A 109 8.97 -10.17 -2.56
CA GLY A 109 10.28 -9.63 -2.91
C GLY A 109 11.27 -9.66 -1.74
N THR A 110 12.57 -9.51 -2.05
CA THR A 110 13.49 -8.88 -1.09
C THR A 110 12.77 -7.68 -0.50
N GLN A 111 12.78 -7.53 0.82
CA GLN A 111 12.03 -6.50 1.55
C GLN A 111 12.53 -5.10 1.13
N ASP A 112 12.17 -4.66 -0.07
CA ASP A 112 12.56 -3.41 -0.67
C ASP A 112 11.53 -2.38 -0.21
N HIS A 113 11.87 -1.70 0.87
CA HIS A 113 11.05 -0.67 1.46
C HIS A 113 11.17 0.60 0.62
N HIS A 114 10.05 1.07 0.06
CA HIS A 114 10.01 2.35 -0.66
C HIS A 114 9.50 3.46 0.26
N PRO A 115 10.32 4.48 0.60
CA PRO A 115 9.86 5.59 1.45
C PRO A 115 8.82 6.43 0.71
N LEU A 116 7.80 6.89 1.45
CA LEU A 116 6.68 7.70 0.95
C LEU A 116 6.65 9.10 1.60
N GLY A 117 6.03 10.06 0.91
CA GLY A 117 5.69 11.38 1.46
C GLY A 117 6.67 12.52 1.15
N PRO A 118 6.47 13.70 1.77
CA PRO A 118 7.06 14.99 1.38
C PRO A 118 8.58 15.14 1.57
N SER A 119 9.27 14.11 2.07
CA SER A 119 10.70 14.14 2.37
C SER A 119 11.56 13.42 1.31
N ARG A 120 11.09 13.37 0.07
CA ARG A 120 11.86 12.84 -1.06
C ARG A 120 12.78 13.89 -1.69
#